data_AF-A0A942KXY8-F1
#
_entry.id   AF-A0A942KXY8-F1
#
_cell.length_a   1.000
_cell.length_b   1.000
_cell.length_c   1.000
_cell.angle_alpha   90.00
_cell.angle_beta   90.00
_cell.angle_gamma   90.00
#
_symmetry.space_group_name_H-M   'P 1'
#
loop_
_entity.id
_entity.type
_entity.pdbx_description
1 polymer ?
#
loop_
_entity_poly.entity_id
_entity_poly.type
_entity_poly.pdbx_seq_one_letter_code
_entity_poly.pdbx_strand_id
1 'polypeptide(L)' 'MNLNGLIRMVTRMFVRKAMDAGINYAARRGKPEAEMTPEDREQARKGRDLAQRAKEISKVSRRLWR' A
#
# COMPACT_ATOMS: atom_id res chain seq x y z
N MET A 1 -3.03 25.24 20.53
CA MET A 1 -2.97 23.88 19.94
C MET A 1 -3.02 22.87 21.07
N ASN A 2 -4.01 21.97 21.08
CA ASN A 2 -4.11 20.94 22.13
C ASN A 2 -2.97 19.92 22.01
N LEU A 3 -2.39 19.50 23.13
CA LEU A 3 -1.34 18.47 23.20
C LEU A 3 -1.74 17.20 22.43
N ASN A 4 -3.03 16.84 22.53
CA ASN A 4 -3.62 15.70 21.80
C ASN A 4 -3.57 15.88 20.28
N GLY A 5 -3.71 17.11 19.78
CA GLY A 5 -3.59 17.43 18.35
C GLY A 5 -2.16 17.31 17.85
N LEU A 6 -1.19 17.74 18.67
CA LEU A 6 0.24 17.63 18.36
C LEU A 6 0.67 16.15 18.30
N ILE A 7 0.31 15.37 19.33
CA ILE A 7 0.60 13.93 19.37
C ILE A 7 -0.03 13.22 18.17
N ARG A 8 -1.30 13.51 17.86
CA ARG A 8 -1.98 12.93 16.70
C ARG A 8 -1.29 13.30 15.38
N MET A 9 -0.78 14.52 15.25
CA MET A 9 -0.07 14.98 14.06
C MET A 9 1.29 14.28 13.90
N VAL A 10 2.06 14.19 14.98
CA VAL A 10 3.38 13.53 15.00
C VAL A 10 3.24 12.04 14.72
N THR A 11 2.32 11.34 15.41
CA THR A 11 2.06 9.92 15.17
C THR A 11 1.65 9.66 13.73
N ARG A 12 0.77 10.48 13.17
CA ARG A 12 0.32 10.33 11.77
C ARG A 12 1.45 10.55 10.77
N MET A 13 2.32 11.53 11.04
CA MET A 13 3.50 11.78 10.22
C MET A 13 4.50 10.62 10.30
N PHE A 14 4.75 10.10 11.51
CA PHE A 14 5.69 9.02 11.75
C PHE A 14 5.22 7.70 11.12
N VAL A 15 3.94 7.34 11.29
CA VAL A 15 3.34 6.15 10.67
C VAL A 15 3.41 6.23 9.15
N ARG A 16 3.11 7.39 8.54
CA ARG A 16 3.28 7.57 7.08
C ARG A 16 4.72 7.37 6.65
N LYS A 17 5.67 8.03 7.32
CA LYS A 17 7.09 7.91 6.98
C LYS A 17 7.61 6.48 7.17
N ALA A 18 7.17 5.78 8.21
CA ALA A 18 7.55 4.39 8.48
C ALA A 18 6.94 3.42 7.46
N MET A 19 5.69 3.64 7.04
CA MET A 19 5.07 2.89 5.95
C MET A 19 5.78 3.15 4.62
N ASP A 20 6.01 4.42 4.26
CA ASP A 20 6.69 4.78 3.01
C ASP A 20 8.15 4.26 2.99
N ALA A 21 8.86 4.34 4.12
CA ALA A 21 10.21 3.79 4.25
C ALA A 21 10.19 2.26 4.26
N GLY A 22 9.23 1.62 4.93
CA GLY A 22 9.08 0.17 4.98
C GLY A 22 8.69 -0.41 3.62
N ILE A 23 7.80 0.25 2.90
CA ILE A 23 7.42 -0.09 1.52
C ILE A 23 8.59 0.16 0.59
N ASN A 24 9.27 1.30 0.65
CA ASN A 24 10.46 1.54 -0.17
C ASN A 24 11.60 0.59 0.17
N TYR A 25 11.76 0.18 1.43
CA TYR A 25 12.78 -0.78 1.85
C TYR A 25 12.43 -2.19 1.39
N ALA A 26 11.18 -2.61 1.55
CA ALA A 26 10.67 -3.89 1.04
C ALA A 26 10.69 -3.92 -0.50
N ALA A 27 10.35 -2.81 -1.16
CA ALA A 27 10.38 -2.66 -2.62
C ALA A 27 11.81 -2.50 -3.15
N ARG A 28 12.75 -1.92 -2.40
CA ARG A 28 14.18 -1.92 -2.76
C ARG A 28 14.83 -3.28 -2.55
N ARG A 29 14.33 -4.09 -1.61
CA ARG A 29 14.68 -5.52 -1.52
C ARG A 29 13.97 -6.37 -2.57
N GLY A 30 12.80 -5.94 -3.04
CA GLY A 30 12.06 -6.49 -4.17
C GLY A 30 12.60 -5.94 -5.47
N LYS A 31 13.78 -6.44 -5.86
CA LYS A 31 14.42 -6.38 -7.18
C LYS A 31 13.64 -5.60 -8.28
N PRO A 32 14.27 -4.65 -9.01
CA PRO A 32 13.65 -3.99 -10.16
C PRO A 32 13.08 -5.04 -11.13
N GLU A 33 12.01 -4.74 -11.88
CA GLU A 33 11.29 -5.73 -12.72
C GLU A 33 12.20 -6.55 -13.68
N ALA A 34 13.42 -6.06 -13.95
CA ALA A 34 14.51 -6.73 -14.67
C ALA A 34 15.15 -7.92 -13.93
N GLU A 35 15.17 -7.92 -12.60
CA GLU A 35 15.79 -8.93 -11.74
C GLU A 35 14.79 -9.86 -11.03
N MET A 36 13.47 -9.61 -11.19
CA MET A 36 12.43 -10.50 -10.65
C MET A 36 12.63 -11.93 -11.16
N THR A 37 12.78 -12.87 -10.23
CA THR A 37 12.69 -14.30 -10.53
C THR A 37 11.26 -14.62 -11.01
N PRO A 38 11.07 -15.68 -11.82
CA PRO A 38 9.73 -16.02 -12.34
C PRO A 38 8.67 -16.18 -11.23
N GLU A 39 9.08 -16.67 -10.05
CA GLU A 39 8.21 -16.83 -8.87
C GLU A 39 7.73 -15.50 -8.28
N ASP A 40 8.59 -14.47 -8.26
CA ASP A 40 8.24 -13.13 -7.80
C ASP A 40 7.27 -12.43 -8.78
N ARG A 41 7.39 -12.71 -10.08
CA ARG A 41 6.44 -12.22 -11.09
C ARG A 41 5.05 -12.82 -10.90
N GLU A 42 4.97 -14.09 -10.51
CA GLU A 42 3.68 -14.73 -10.23
C GLU A 42 3.03 -14.19 -8.97
N GLN A 43 3.78 -13.94 -7.90
CA GLN A 43 3.24 -13.29 -6.71
C GLN A 43 2.77 -11.87 -7.01
N ALA A 44 3.53 -11.10 -7.79
CA ALA A 44 3.12 -9.76 -8.22
C ALA A 44 1.85 -9.79 -9.08
N ARG A 45 1.70 -10.77 -9.98
CA ARG A 45 0.47 -10.97 -10.76
C ARG A 45 -0.72 -11.30 -9.86
N LYS A 46 -0.56 -12.25 -8.93
CA LYS A 46 -1.60 -12.60 -7.95
C LYS A 46 -2.01 -11.38 -7.10
N GLY A 47 -1.03 -10.56 -6.69
CA GLY A 47 -1.28 -9.31 -5.97
C GLY A 47 -2.03 -8.26 -6.80
N ARG A 48 -1.64 -8.09 -8.08
CA ARG A 48 -2.33 -7.18 -9.01
C ARG A 48 -3.78 -7.62 -9.25
N ASP A 49 -4.03 -8.92 -9.46
CA ASP A 49 -5.37 -9.48 -9.66
C ASP A 49 -6.27 -9.26 -8.44
N LEU A 50 -5.74 -9.50 -7.23
CA LEU A 50 -6.46 -9.27 -5.98
C LEU A 50 -6.82 -7.79 -5.81
N ALA A 51 -5.88 -6.90 -6.09
CA ALA A 51 -6.10 -5.45 -6.04
C ALA A 51 -7.14 -4.98 -7.07
N GLN A 52 -7.14 -5.58 -8.27
CA GLN A 52 -8.10 -5.28 -9.32
C GLN A 52 -9.53 -5.64 -8.91
N ARG A 53 -9.72 -6.86 -8.37
CA ARG A 53 -11.01 -7.32 -7.83
C ARG A 53 -11.48 -6.45 -6.67
N ALA A 54 -10.60 -6.10 -5.74
CA ALA A 54 -10.92 -5.22 -4.62
C ALA A 54 -11.38 -3.83 -5.10
N LYS A 55 -10.75 -3.30 -6.17
CA LYS A 55 -11.11 -2.02 -6.79
C LYS A 55 -12.48 -2.08 -7.46
N GLU A 56 -12.81 -3.18 -8.12
CA GLU A 56 -14.14 -3.39 -8.71
C GLU A 56 -15.23 -3.47 -7.64
N ILE A 57 -15.01 -4.26 -6.59
CA ILE A 57 -15.92 -4.35 -5.43
C ILE A 57 -16.11 -2.96 -4.81
N SER A 58 -15.03 -2.21 -4.63
CA SER A 58 -15.08 -0.85 -4.08
C SER A 58 -15.87 0.11 -4.98
N LYS A 59 -15.76 -0.01 -6.30
CA LYS A 59 -16.53 0.81 -7.25
C LYS A 59 -18.01 0.47 -7.20
N VAL A 60 -18.36 -0.82 -7.16
CA VAL A 60 -19.75 -1.28 -7.04
C VAL A 60 -20.34 -0.82 -5.72
N SER A 61 -19.64 -1.08 -4.62
CA SER A 61 -20.01 -0.64 -3.28
C SER A 61 -20.26 0.88 -3.24
N ARG A 62 -19.36 1.69 -3.81
CA ARG A 62 -19.53 3.15 -3.87
C ARG A 62 -20.73 3.60 -4.71
N ARG A 63 -21.12 2.85 -5.74
CA ARG A 63 -22.31 3.14 -6.56
C ARG A 63 -23.60 2.77 -5.84
N LEU A 64 -23.60 1.68 -5.08
CA LEU A 64 -24.75 1.24 -4.29
C LEU A 64 -24.99 2.12 -3.06
N TRP A 65 -23.93 2.74 -2.53
CA TRP A 65 -24.00 3.68 -1.41
C TRP A 65 -24.24 5.15 -1.82
N ARG A 66 -24.35 5.44 -3.12
CA ARG A 66 -24.66 6.78 -3.63
C ARG A 66 -26.15 6.99 -3.83
#